data_AF-R7U9F3-F1
#
_entry.id   AF-R7U9F3-F1
#
_cell.length_a   1.000
_cell.length_b   1.000
_cell.length_c   1.000
_cell.angle_alpha   90.00
_cell.angle_beta   90.00
_cell.angle_gamma   90.00
#
_symmetry.space_group_name_H-M   'P 1'
#
loop_
_entity.id
_entity.type
_entity.pdbx_description
1 polymer ?
#
loop_
_entity_poly.entity_id
_entity_poly.type
_entity_poly.pdbx_seq_one_letter_code
_entity_poly.pdbx_strand_id
1 'polypeptide(L)'
;MEFSEAPSLDSFNSGGLVKQAFQEGVRRYLQYYRACILSLKPNLTLLGLSLQLKGIVAQMRYLGRLCKCHSEESFPTGVQLLSYLHAVAIDSVSSPHHGVMLFLFRKSCQPYLRFLEDWVFYGTFNDAYKEFMIEINPIYLNYRDKMFWTRAFVMSLNADGSSAVPVFLADLANSIYVCGKSINLLKLCQQNHYLFTKRQTVPRLDVCFTEEELVAMETECSVYISKVKALGHQQMQLREERKAAAAAARRELIQKVRVTAAMETARLEEM
;
A
#
# COMPACT_ATOMS: atom_id res chain seq x y z
N MET A 1 -6.83 2.45 -31.92
CA MET A 1 -7.00 1.22 -31.11
C MET A 1 -5.69 0.78 -30.45
N GLU A 2 -4.60 1.54 -30.63
CA GLU A 2 -3.24 1.23 -30.13
C GLU A 2 -3.04 1.44 -28.62
N PHE A 3 -3.86 2.28 -27.97
CA PHE A 3 -3.67 2.67 -26.56
C PHE A 3 -3.78 1.51 -25.54
N SER A 4 -4.45 0.40 -25.90
CA SER A 4 -4.67 -0.76 -25.03
C SER A 4 -4.02 -2.05 -25.55
N GLU A 5 -3.18 -1.99 -26.59
CA GLU A 5 -2.49 -3.18 -27.07
C GLU A 5 -1.59 -3.77 -25.97
N ALA A 6 -1.43 -5.08 -25.99
CA ALA A 6 -0.57 -5.76 -25.03
C ALA A 6 0.89 -5.39 -25.37
N PRO A 7 1.67 -4.86 -24.41
CA PRO A 7 3.08 -4.70 -24.64
C PRO A 7 3.72 -6.09 -24.70
N SER A 8 4.66 -6.25 -25.63
CA SER A 8 5.55 -7.40 -25.65
C SER A 8 6.29 -7.49 -24.31
N LEU A 9 6.40 -8.72 -23.79
CA LEU A 9 6.90 -9.07 -22.45
C LEU A 9 8.30 -8.52 -22.10
N ASP A 10 9.06 -8.00 -23.07
CA ASP A 10 10.44 -7.52 -22.90
C ASP A 10 10.61 -6.00 -22.98
N SER A 11 9.54 -5.24 -23.21
CA SER A 11 9.62 -3.78 -23.14
C SER A 11 9.33 -3.33 -21.72
N PHE A 12 10.33 -2.73 -21.04
CA PHE A 12 10.07 -1.91 -19.86
C PHE A 12 9.02 -0.86 -20.25
N ASN A 13 7.76 -1.12 -19.92
CA ASN A 13 6.62 -0.25 -20.20
C ASN A 13 6.92 1.14 -19.63
N SER A 14 7.13 2.12 -20.52
CA SER A 14 7.52 3.49 -20.21
C SER A 14 6.43 4.31 -19.48
N GLY A 15 5.38 3.66 -18.99
CA GLY A 15 4.17 4.30 -18.47
C GLY A 15 3.93 4.20 -16.97
N GLY A 16 4.72 3.40 -16.24
CA GLY A 16 4.49 3.13 -14.81
C GLY A 16 3.43 2.04 -14.52
N LEU A 17 3.41 1.52 -13.30
CA LEU A 17 2.54 0.42 -12.86
C LEU A 17 1.07 0.85 -12.76
N VAL A 18 0.82 2.10 -12.35
CA VAL A 18 -0.54 2.64 -12.27
C VAL A 18 -1.17 2.70 -13.67
N LYS A 19 -0.43 3.21 -14.66
CA LYS A 19 -0.91 3.27 -16.05
C LYS A 19 -1.09 1.89 -16.65
N GLN A 20 -0.21 0.93 -16.34
CA GLN A 20 -0.39 -0.46 -16.78
C GLN A 20 -1.67 -1.08 -16.23
N ALA A 21 -1.95 -0.88 -14.94
CA ALA A 21 -3.17 -1.36 -14.32
C ALA A 21 -4.42 -0.72 -14.92
N PHE A 22 -4.36 0.58 -15.23
CA PHE A 22 -5.41 1.29 -15.96
C PHE A 22 -5.63 0.69 -17.37
N GLN A 23 -4.56 0.53 -18.16
CA GLN A 23 -4.62 -0.02 -19.51
C GLN A 23 -5.17 -1.46 -19.52
N GLU A 24 -4.82 -2.27 -18.52
CA GLU A 24 -5.37 -3.60 -18.33
C GLU A 24 -6.87 -3.56 -17.99
N GLY A 25 -7.29 -2.62 -17.12
CA GLY A 25 -8.71 -2.38 -16.86
C GLY A 25 -9.49 -2.02 -18.13
N VAL A 26 -8.93 -1.09 -18.93
CA VAL A 26 -9.49 -0.69 -20.24
C VAL A 26 -9.55 -1.89 -21.18
N ARG A 27 -8.50 -2.71 -21.27
CA ARG A 27 -8.43 -3.88 -22.13
C ARG A 27 -9.51 -4.90 -21.80
N ARG A 28 -9.71 -5.22 -20.51
CA ARG A 28 -10.80 -6.13 -20.08
C ARG A 28 -12.17 -5.58 -20.45
N TYR A 29 -12.36 -4.28 -20.30
CA TYR A 29 -13.61 -3.64 -20.67
C TYR A 29 -13.85 -3.67 -22.19
N LEU A 30 -12.81 -3.48 -23.00
CA LEU A 30 -12.87 -3.63 -24.45
C LEU A 30 -13.13 -5.08 -24.90
N GLN A 31 -12.59 -6.07 -24.19
CA GLN A 31 -12.89 -7.48 -24.44
C GLN A 31 -14.37 -7.80 -24.19
N TYR A 32 -14.96 -7.25 -23.12
CA TYR A 32 -16.40 -7.36 -22.87
C TYR A 32 -17.22 -6.81 -24.04
N TYR A 33 -16.86 -5.64 -24.59
CA TYR A 33 -17.55 -5.11 -25.77
C TYR A 33 -17.39 -5.97 -27.02
N ARG A 34 -16.19 -6.53 -27.26
CA ARG A 34 -15.98 -7.46 -28.37
C ARG A 34 -16.91 -8.67 -28.25
N ALA A 35 -17.05 -9.23 -27.06
CA ALA A 35 -17.98 -10.33 -26.80
C ALA A 35 -19.44 -9.90 -27.03
N CYS A 36 -19.84 -8.71 -26.57
CA CYS A 36 -21.18 -8.18 -26.82
C CYS A 36 -21.48 -8.05 -28.33
N ILE A 37 -20.52 -7.55 -29.11
CA ILE A 37 -20.66 -7.42 -30.57
C ILE A 37 -20.77 -8.80 -31.22
N LEU A 38 -19.95 -9.77 -30.81
CA LEU A 38 -20.02 -11.13 -31.33
C LEU A 38 -21.31 -11.87 -30.96
N SER A 39 -21.96 -11.49 -29.86
CA SER A 39 -23.24 -12.06 -29.41
C SER A 39 -24.48 -11.48 -30.10
N LEU A 40 -24.31 -10.49 -31.00
CA LEU A 40 -25.42 -9.90 -31.74
C LEU A 40 -26.07 -10.92 -32.68
N LYS A 41 -27.39 -10.87 -32.78
CA LYS A 41 -28.14 -11.75 -33.69
C LYS A 41 -27.81 -11.42 -35.16
N PRO A 42 -27.55 -12.41 -36.02
CA PRO A 42 -27.11 -12.18 -37.39
C PRO A 42 -28.18 -11.53 -38.30
N ASN A 43 -29.46 -11.63 -37.96
CA ASN A 43 -30.58 -11.17 -38.80
C ASN A 43 -31.24 -9.88 -38.28
N LEU A 44 -30.45 -8.95 -37.74
CA LEU A 44 -30.96 -7.66 -37.26
C LEU A 44 -31.18 -6.68 -38.42
N THR A 45 -32.27 -5.92 -38.38
CA THR A 45 -32.44 -4.76 -39.25
C THR A 45 -31.42 -3.68 -38.88
N LEU A 46 -31.07 -2.80 -39.82
CA LEU A 46 -30.18 -1.66 -39.56
C LEU A 46 -30.65 -0.81 -38.37
N LEU A 47 -31.96 -0.61 -38.23
CA LEU A 47 -32.55 0.09 -37.10
C LEU A 47 -32.36 -0.69 -35.78
N GLY A 48 -32.61 -1.99 -35.77
CA GLY A 48 -32.39 -2.85 -34.60
C GLY A 48 -30.94 -2.88 -34.14
N LEU A 49 -30.00 -2.96 -35.09
CA LEU A 49 -28.56 -2.91 -34.81
C LEU A 49 -28.13 -1.56 -34.24
N SER A 50 -28.57 -0.45 -34.85
CA SER A 50 -28.26 0.90 -34.36
C SER A 50 -28.79 1.16 -32.95
N LEU A 51 -29.99 0.65 -32.63
CA LEU A 51 -30.59 0.80 -31.30
C LEU A 51 -29.79 0.02 -30.24
N GLN A 52 -29.42 -1.23 -30.54
CA GLN A 52 -28.63 -2.07 -29.61
C GLN A 52 -27.21 -1.53 -29.40
N LEU A 53 -26.57 -1.00 -30.44
CA LEU A 53 -25.23 -0.43 -30.34
C LEU A 53 -25.19 0.97 -29.74
N LYS A 54 -26.31 1.71 -29.72
CA LYS A 54 -26.34 3.12 -29.26
C LYS A 54 -25.73 3.31 -27.87
N GLY A 55 -26.07 2.44 -26.92
CA GLY A 55 -25.54 2.49 -25.55
C GLY A 55 -24.05 2.14 -25.49
N ILE A 56 -23.65 1.08 -26.20
CA ILE A 56 -22.26 0.61 -26.29
C ILE A 56 -21.36 1.69 -26.90
N VAL A 57 -21.79 2.29 -28.01
CA VAL A 57 -21.04 3.35 -28.69
C VAL A 57 -20.94 4.59 -27.82
N ALA A 58 -22.00 4.97 -27.09
CA ALA A 58 -21.93 6.11 -26.16
C ALA A 58 -20.90 5.86 -25.04
N GLN A 59 -20.89 4.67 -24.44
CA GLN A 59 -19.91 4.30 -23.43
C GLN A 59 -18.48 4.23 -24.00
N MET A 60 -18.29 3.71 -25.23
CA MET A 60 -16.98 3.74 -25.90
C MET A 60 -16.49 5.15 -26.19
N ARG A 61 -17.37 6.07 -26.60
CA ARG A 61 -17.01 7.50 -26.75
C ARG A 61 -16.62 8.13 -25.40
N TYR A 62 -17.31 7.77 -24.32
CA TYR A 62 -16.92 8.19 -22.97
C TYR A 62 -15.50 7.70 -22.62
N LEU A 63 -15.21 6.42 -22.85
CA LEU A 63 -13.89 5.84 -22.63
C LEU A 63 -12.81 6.51 -23.48
N GLY A 64 -13.11 6.80 -24.75
CA GLY A 64 -12.19 7.52 -25.64
C GLY A 64 -11.90 8.96 -25.20
N ARG A 65 -12.87 9.63 -24.55
CA ARG A 65 -12.66 10.94 -23.91
C ARG A 65 -11.83 10.81 -22.64
N LEU A 66 -12.12 9.82 -21.79
CA LEU A 66 -11.37 9.54 -20.56
C LEU A 66 -9.89 9.26 -20.83
N CYS A 67 -9.60 8.46 -21.86
CA CYS A 67 -8.24 8.12 -22.26
C CYS A 67 -7.56 9.24 -23.08
N LYS A 68 -8.21 10.40 -23.25
CA LYS A 68 -7.74 11.51 -24.11
C LYS A 68 -7.30 11.07 -25.52
N CYS A 69 -7.92 10.04 -26.11
CA CYS A 69 -7.47 9.49 -27.40
C CYS A 69 -7.58 10.46 -28.59
N HIS A 70 -8.24 11.60 -28.41
CA HIS A 70 -8.45 12.63 -29.43
C HIS A 70 -7.69 13.93 -29.09
N SER A 71 -6.85 13.91 -28.06
CA SER A 71 -6.06 15.05 -27.62
C SER A 71 -4.58 14.80 -27.90
N GLU A 72 -3.87 15.86 -28.31
CA GLU A 72 -2.40 15.88 -28.44
C GLU A 72 -1.69 15.90 -27.07
N GLU A 73 -2.44 16.07 -25.98
CA GLU A 73 -1.89 16.08 -24.63
C GLU A 73 -1.40 14.70 -24.19
N SER A 74 -0.25 14.67 -23.53
CA SER A 74 0.28 13.45 -22.94
C SER A 74 -0.68 12.91 -21.86
N PHE A 75 -0.94 11.60 -21.93
CA PHE A 75 -1.78 10.95 -20.93
C PHE A 75 -1.03 10.91 -19.58
N PRO A 76 -1.68 11.32 -18.47
CA PRO A 76 -1.03 11.39 -17.16
C PRO A 76 -0.54 10.01 -16.70
N THR A 77 0.51 10.00 -15.89
CA THR A 77 1.15 8.78 -15.37
C THR A 77 1.22 8.80 -13.84
N GLY A 78 1.40 7.64 -13.21
CA GLY A 78 1.52 7.51 -11.75
C GLY A 78 0.42 8.22 -10.95
N VAL A 79 0.84 9.05 -10.00
CA VAL A 79 -0.05 9.78 -9.08
C VAL A 79 -0.95 10.79 -9.80
N GLN A 80 -0.46 11.44 -10.84
CA GLN A 80 -1.25 12.39 -11.62
C GLN A 80 -2.43 11.69 -12.30
N LEU A 81 -2.25 10.44 -12.74
CA LEU A 81 -3.33 9.63 -13.28
C LEU A 81 -4.37 9.31 -12.22
N LEU A 82 -3.97 8.95 -11.00
CA LEU A 82 -4.90 8.68 -9.91
C LEU A 82 -5.71 9.92 -9.53
N SER A 83 -5.06 11.08 -9.44
CA SER A 83 -5.72 12.36 -9.15
C SER A 83 -6.69 12.77 -10.27
N TYR A 84 -6.30 12.56 -11.54
CA TYR A 84 -7.18 12.78 -12.69
C TYR A 84 -8.40 11.87 -12.65
N LEU A 85 -8.22 10.56 -12.42
CA LEU A 85 -9.32 9.61 -12.34
C LEU A 85 -10.24 9.91 -11.15
N HIS A 86 -9.69 10.34 -10.02
CA HIS A 86 -10.48 10.75 -8.87
C HIS A 86 -11.38 11.95 -9.19
N ALA A 87 -10.82 13.00 -9.82
CA ALA A 87 -11.61 14.17 -10.24
C ALA A 87 -12.75 13.78 -11.20
N VAL A 88 -12.44 12.97 -12.22
CA VAL A 88 -13.46 12.50 -13.17
C VAL A 88 -14.50 11.59 -12.50
N ALA A 89 -14.11 10.80 -11.50
CA ALA A 89 -15.05 9.98 -10.74
C ALA A 89 -16.07 10.85 -9.97
N ILE A 90 -15.61 11.92 -9.32
CA ILE A 90 -16.48 12.89 -8.61
C ILE A 90 -17.40 13.62 -9.58
N ASP A 91 -16.88 14.09 -10.72
CA ASP A 91 -17.67 14.85 -11.69
C ASP A 91 -18.71 13.99 -12.41
N SER A 92 -18.49 12.67 -12.47
CA SER A 92 -19.32 11.72 -13.22
C SER A 92 -20.35 10.97 -12.38
N VAL A 93 -20.60 11.34 -11.12
CA VAL A 93 -21.52 10.61 -10.21
C VAL A 93 -22.92 10.41 -10.81
N SER A 94 -23.47 11.43 -11.49
CA SER A 94 -24.80 11.35 -12.11
C SER A 94 -24.79 10.72 -13.51
N SER A 95 -23.62 10.32 -14.02
CA SER A 95 -23.48 9.78 -15.38
C SER A 95 -23.88 8.31 -15.43
N PRO A 96 -24.54 7.85 -16.51
CA PRO A 96 -24.75 6.42 -16.74
C PRO A 96 -23.45 5.63 -16.96
N HIS A 97 -22.31 6.32 -17.03
CA HIS A 97 -20.98 5.74 -17.22
C HIS A 97 -20.17 5.66 -15.91
N HIS A 98 -20.74 6.08 -14.79
CA HIS A 98 -20.06 6.13 -13.50
C HIS A 98 -19.51 4.76 -13.06
N GLY A 99 -20.28 3.67 -13.27
CA GLY A 99 -19.82 2.33 -12.90
C GLY A 99 -18.53 1.89 -13.62
N VAL A 100 -18.38 2.26 -14.90
CA VAL A 100 -17.14 2.00 -15.66
C VAL A 100 -15.98 2.81 -15.10
N MET A 101 -16.26 4.06 -14.74
CA MET A 101 -15.27 4.95 -14.16
C MET A 101 -14.77 4.44 -12.81
N LEU A 102 -15.67 4.01 -11.91
CA LEU A 102 -15.34 3.42 -10.62
C LEU A 102 -14.52 2.13 -10.79
N PHE A 103 -14.90 1.27 -11.74
CA PHE A 103 -14.15 0.05 -12.05
C PHE A 103 -12.71 0.37 -12.47
N LEU A 104 -12.53 1.31 -13.40
CA LEU A 104 -11.20 1.73 -13.86
C LEU A 104 -10.41 2.39 -12.73
N PHE A 105 -11.04 3.24 -11.93
CA PHE A 105 -10.40 3.89 -10.77
C PHE A 105 -9.89 2.86 -9.76
N ARG A 106 -10.73 1.91 -9.33
CA ARG A 106 -10.32 0.85 -8.39
C ARG A 106 -9.20 -0.01 -8.94
N LYS A 107 -9.24 -0.36 -10.23
CA LYS A 107 -8.14 -1.11 -10.87
C LYS A 107 -6.84 -0.31 -10.92
N SER A 108 -6.90 0.98 -11.25
CA SER A 108 -5.72 1.85 -11.26
C SER A 108 -5.13 2.08 -9.86
N CYS A 109 -5.97 2.11 -8.82
CA CYS A 109 -5.51 2.29 -7.44
C CYS A 109 -4.78 1.06 -6.88
N GLN A 110 -5.04 -0.15 -7.37
CA GLN A 110 -4.49 -1.38 -6.79
C GLN A 110 -2.95 -1.39 -6.64
N PRO A 111 -2.14 -1.04 -7.66
CA PRO A 111 -0.69 -1.00 -7.50
C PRO A 111 -0.26 -0.02 -6.40
N TYR A 112 -0.92 1.14 -6.32
CA TYR A 112 -0.61 2.16 -5.32
C TYR A 112 -0.98 1.72 -3.90
N LEU A 113 -2.14 1.07 -3.74
CA LEU A 113 -2.57 0.51 -2.46
C LEU A 113 -1.63 -0.60 -1.99
N ARG A 114 -1.07 -1.41 -2.88
CA ARG A 114 -0.04 -2.40 -2.53
C ARG A 114 1.24 -1.73 -2.02
N PHE A 115 1.68 -0.63 -2.65
CA PHE A 115 2.82 0.13 -2.12
C PHE A 115 2.53 0.67 -0.72
N LEU A 116 1.31 1.13 -0.46
CA LEU A 116 0.88 1.55 0.87
C LEU A 116 0.87 0.39 1.87
N GLU A 117 0.35 -0.78 1.51
CA GLU A 117 0.38 -1.98 2.36
C GLU A 117 1.82 -2.37 2.72
N ASP A 118 2.70 -2.44 1.72
CA ASP A 118 4.11 -2.80 1.89
C ASP A 118 4.83 -1.80 2.80
N TRP A 119 4.54 -0.52 2.64
CA TRP A 119 5.13 0.55 3.44
C TRP A 119 4.57 0.60 4.87
N VAL A 120 3.26 0.54 5.03
CA VAL A 120 2.56 0.72 6.32
C VAL A 120 2.64 -0.51 7.20
N PHE A 121 2.71 -1.72 6.65
CA PHE A 121 2.79 -2.94 7.47
C PHE A 121 4.21 -3.49 7.57
N TYR A 122 4.96 -3.42 6.47
CA TYR A 122 6.28 -4.03 6.40
C TYR A 122 7.40 -3.00 6.36
N GLY A 123 7.14 -1.70 6.12
CA GLY A 123 8.19 -0.71 5.88
C GLY A 123 9.07 -1.07 4.68
N THR A 124 8.61 -1.95 3.80
CA THR A 124 9.33 -2.31 2.58
C THR A 124 8.95 -1.39 1.44
N PHE A 125 9.85 -1.27 0.47
CA PHE A 125 9.69 -0.39 -0.65
C PHE A 125 10.23 -1.07 -1.90
N ASN A 126 9.38 -1.24 -2.89
CA ASN A 126 9.75 -1.78 -4.20
C ASN A 126 9.01 -1.00 -5.28
N ASP A 127 9.57 0.15 -5.63
CA ASP A 127 9.03 1.02 -6.66
C ASP A 127 10.01 1.14 -7.82
N ALA A 128 9.81 0.31 -8.84
CA ALA A 128 10.64 0.30 -10.04
C ALA A 128 10.46 1.56 -10.90
N TYR A 129 9.33 2.28 -10.76
CA TYR A 129 8.95 3.38 -11.64
C TYR A 129 8.93 4.75 -10.95
N LYS A 130 9.26 4.82 -9.65
CA LYS A 130 9.26 6.04 -8.83
C LYS A 130 7.90 6.75 -8.82
N GLU A 131 6.82 5.98 -8.75
CA GLU A 131 5.44 6.48 -8.68
C GLU A 131 4.96 6.70 -7.24
N PHE A 132 5.67 6.22 -6.23
CA PHE A 132 5.26 6.31 -4.84
C PHE A 132 5.66 7.65 -4.20
N MET A 133 4.88 8.08 -3.18
CA MET A 133 5.08 9.38 -2.50
C MET A 133 6.35 9.45 -1.63
N ILE A 134 7.11 8.35 -1.52
CA ILE A 134 8.28 8.24 -0.63
C ILE A 134 9.45 7.73 -1.45
N GLU A 135 10.57 8.43 -1.34
CA GLU A 135 11.87 8.01 -1.84
C GLU A 135 12.77 7.57 -0.69
N ILE A 136 13.54 6.51 -0.94
CA ILE A 136 14.49 5.98 0.03
C ILE A 136 15.91 6.27 -0.45
N ASN A 137 16.71 6.86 0.44
CA ASN A 137 18.13 7.02 0.23
C ASN A 137 18.89 5.86 0.91
N PRO A 138 19.44 4.90 0.13
CA PRO A 138 20.05 3.69 0.69
C PRO A 138 21.30 3.99 1.52
N ILE A 139 21.95 5.13 1.29
CA ILE A 139 23.18 5.53 2.00
C ILE A 139 22.90 5.68 3.51
N TYR A 140 21.74 6.26 3.85
CA TYR A 140 21.40 6.60 5.23
C TYR A 140 20.62 5.49 5.97
N LEU A 141 20.27 4.39 5.32
CA LEU A 141 19.49 3.30 5.94
C LEU A 141 20.23 2.60 7.08
N ASN A 142 21.56 2.51 7.00
CA ASN A 142 22.39 1.84 8.01
C ASN A 142 22.93 2.78 9.08
N TYR A 143 22.64 4.08 8.97
CA TYR A 143 23.09 5.06 9.96
C TYR A 143 22.32 4.86 11.27
N ARG A 144 23.01 5.07 12.40
CA ARG A 144 22.43 4.96 13.75
C ARG A 144 22.32 6.31 14.45
N ASP A 145 22.24 7.38 13.68
CA ASP A 145 22.18 8.75 14.13
C ASP A 145 20.92 9.45 13.61
N LYS A 146 20.83 10.76 13.82
CA LYS A 146 19.73 11.59 13.34
C LYS A 146 19.55 11.54 11.81
N MET A 147 20.61 11.23 11.05
CA MET A 147 20.57 11.21 9.59
C MET A 147 19.69 10.08 9.05
N PHE A 148 19.58 8.96 9.76
CA PHE A 148 18.60 7.92 9.43
C PHE A 148 17.19 8.52 9.41
N TRP A 149 16.81 9.23 10.47
CA TRP A 149 15.45 9.78 10.57
C TRP A 149 15.20 10.93 9.58
N THR A 150 16.20 11.77 9.30
CA THR A 150 15.99 12.97 8.46
C THR A 150 16.21 12.74 6.97
N ARG A 151 17.12 11.82 6.59
CA ARG A 151 17.59 11.69 5.19
C ARG A 151 17.36 10.33 4.56
N ALA A 152 17.11 9.27 5.34
CA ALA A 152 16.88 7.95 4.75
C ALA A 152 15.55 7.87 3.99
N PHE A 153 14.56 8.68 4.38
CA PHE A 153 13.22 8.69 3.79
C PHE A 153 12.81 10.13 3.50
N VAL A 154 12.50 10.43 2.24
CA VAL A 154 12.11 11.77 1.79
C VAL A 154 10.79 11.67 1.04
N MET A 155 9.90 12.65 1.20
CA MET A 155 8.68 12.72 0.38
C MET A 155 9.06 13.13 -1.04
N SER A 156 8.65 12.35 -2.03
CA SER A 156 8.92 12.67 -3.43
C SER A 156 8.14 13.90 -3.87
N LEU A 157 8.77 14.68 -4.74
CA LEU A 157 8.18 15.83 -5.40
C LEU A 157 8.01 15.49 -6.87
N ASN A 158 6.88 15.89 -7.44
CA ASN A 158 6.66 15.83 -8.88
C ASN A 158 7.62 16.79 -9.61
N ALA A 159 7.76 16.62 -10.92
CA ALA A 159 8.63 17.46 -11.77
C ALA A 159 8.30 18.97 -11.72
N ASP A 160 7.07 19.32 -11.33
CA ASP A 160 6.58 20.69 -11.14
C ASP A 160 6.76 21.21 -9.70
N GLY A 161 7.39 20.44 -8.82
CA GLY A 161 7.57 20.75 -7.40
C GLY A 161 6.31 20.53 -6.55
N SER A 162 5.23 19.99 -7.13
CA SER A 162 4.03 19.61 -6.37
C SER A 162 4.25 18.30 -5.61
N SER A 163 3.44 18.07 -4.56
CA SER A 163 3.51 16.83 -3.79
C SER A 163 3.14 15.63 -4.66
N ALA A 164 3.99 14.58 -4.68
CA ALA A 164 3.71 13.32 -5.37
C ALA A 164 2.69 12.44 -4.60
N VAL A 165 1.67 13.08 -4.05
CA VAL A 165 0.63 12.47 -3.23
C VAL A 165 -0.70 12.56 -3.98
N PRO A 166 -1.43 11.45 -4.15
CA PRO A 166 -2.78 11.50 -4.70
C PRO A 166 -3.65 12.42 -3.85
N VAL A 167 -4.45 13.28 -4.49
CA VAL A 167 -5.19 14.35 -3.78
C VAL A 167 -6.06 13.80 -2.63
N PHE A 168 -6.63 12.61 -2.80
CA PHE A 168 -7.46 11.94 -1.80
C PHE A 168 -6.67 11.37 -0.59
N LEU A 169 -5.34 11.35 -0.63
CA LEU A 169 -4.47 10.91 0.48
C LEU A 169 -3.69 12.06 1.13
N ALA A 170 -3.89 13.30 0.70
CA ALA A 170 -3.12 14.45 1.18
C ALA A 170 -3.11 14.54 2.72
N ASP A 171 -4.27 14.36 3.35
CA ASP A 171 -4.43 14.46 4.81
C ASP A 171 -3.75 13.30 5.56
N LEU A 172 -3.61 12.14 4.92
CA LEU A 172 -3.01 10.94 5.51
C LEU A 172 -1.52 10.80 5.19
N ALA A 173 -0.99 11.57 4.23
CA ALA A 173 0.35 11.41 3.70
C ALA A 173 1.43 11.48 4.78
N ASN A 174 1.34 12.46 5.69
CA ASN A 174 2.32 12.57 6.79
C ASN A 174 2.22 11.39 7.77
N SER A 175 1.01 10.92 8.07
CA SER A 175 0.80 9.76 8.93
C SER A 175 1.37 8.49 8.30
N ILE A 176 1.15 8.27 7.00
CA ILE A 176 1.71 7.16 6.22
C ILE A 176 3.25 7.23 6.22
N TYR A 177 3.80 8.42 5.97
CA TYR A 177 5.25 8.67 5.96
C TYR A 177 5.89 8.33 7.32
N VAL A 178 5.34 8.86 8.42
CA VAL A 178 5.84 8.59 9.78
C VAL A 178 5.66 7.12 10.18
N CYS A 179 4.56 6.48 9.77
CA CYS A 179 4.29 5.08 10.07
C CYS A 179 5.39 4.15 9.54
N GLY A 180 5.68 4.17 8.24
CA GLY A 180 6.71 3.29 7.67
C GLY A 180 8.13 3.64 8.13
N LYS A 181 8.41 4.91 8.45
CA LYS A 181 9.68 5.29 9.11
C LYS A 181 9.83 4.66 10.48
N SER A 182 8.76 4.68 11.26
CA SER A 182 8.72 4.10 12.60
C SER A 182 8.90 2.58 12.54
N ILE A 183 8.31 1.91 11.55
CA ILE A 183 8.51 0.48 11.31
C ILE A 183 9.96 0.18 10.94
N ASN A 184 10.55 0.94 10.04
CA ASN A 184 11.96 0.75 9.67
C ASN A 184 12.90 1.00 10.86
N LEU A 185 12.64 2.03 11.66
CA LEU A 185 13.38 2.27 12.90
C LEU A 185 13.25 1.10 13.87
N LEU A 186 12.03 0.59 14.04
CA LEU A 186 11.77 -0.54 14.93
C LEU A 186 12.49 -1.81 14.45
N LYS A 187 12.57 -2.05 13.14
CA LYS A 187 13.36 -3.15 12.56
C LYS A 187 14.85 -3.01 12.84
N LEU A 188 15.39 -1.79 12.80
CA LEU A 188 16.78 -1.53 13.16
C LEU A 188 17.04 -1.80 14.65
N CYS A 189 16.09 -1.47 15.53
CA CYS A 189 16.22 -1.71 16.97
C CYS A 189 16.01 -3.19 17.34
N GLN A 190 15.01 -3.86 16.76
CA GLN A 190 14.61 -5.23 17.09
C GLN A 190 14.02 -5.96 15.87
N GLN A 191 14.85 -6.77 15.20
CA GLN A 191 14.42 -7.53 14.02
C GLN A 191 13.35 -8.61 14.34
N ASN A 192 13.38 -9.18 15.55
CA ASN A 192 12.43 -10.19 16.01
C ASN A 192 11.24 -9.59 16.80
N HIS A 193 10.85 -8.36 16.48
CA HIS A 193 9.70 -7.74 17.13
C HIS A 193 8.40 -8.47 16.77
N TYR A 194 7.45 -8.54 17.72
CA TYR A 194 6.21 -9.31 17.53
C TYR A 194 5.37 -8.84 16.33
N LEU A 195 5.45 -7.54 16.00
CA LEU A 195 4.80 -6.94 14.82
C LEU A 195 5.25 -7.53 13.48
N PHE A 196 6.45 -8.12 13.40
CA PHE A 196 6.99 -8.67 12.16
C PHE A 196 6.87 -10.19 12.08
N THR A 197 6.14 -10.79 13.02
CA THR A 197 5.98 -12.25 13.07
C THR A 197 5.11 -12.70 11.89
N LYS A 198 5.64 -13.58 11.03
CA LYS A 198 4.96 -14.12 9.83
C LYS A 198 3.59 -14.78 10.06
N ARG A 199 3.16 -14.95 11.31
CA ARG A 199 1.86 -15.52 11.68
C ARG A 199 0.71 -14.51 11.58
N GLN A 200 0.98 -13.25 11.26
CA GLN A 200 -0.03 -12.20 11.25
C GLN A 200 -0.57 -11.97 9.84
N THR A 201 -1.88 -12.13 9.68
CA THR A 201 -2.60 -11.74 8.46
C THR A 201 -2.85 -10.24 8.51
N VAL A 202 -2.21 -9.48 7.62
CA VAL A 202 -2.47 -8.05 7.45
C VAL A 202 -3.72 -7.84 6.62
N PRO A 203 -4.55 -6.81 6.93
CA PRO A 203 -5.71 -6.48 6.12
C PRO A 203 -5.26 -5.97 4.75
N ARG A 204 -6.02 -6.29 3.70
CA ARG A 204 -5.78 -5.74 2.36
C ARG A 204 -6.51 -4.41 2.22
N LEU A 205 -5.82 -3.41 1.70
CA LEU A 205 -6.36 -2.12 1.36
C LEU A 205 -6.98 -2.20 -0.04
N ASP A 206 -8.25 -1.83 -0.14
CA ASP A 206 -8.94 -1.69 -1.42
C ASP A 206 -9.82 -0.44 -1.41
N VAL A 207 -10.17 0.04 -2.61
CA VAL A 207 -11.14 1.12 -2.76
C VAL A 207 -12.53 0.53 -2.58
N CYS A 208 -13.22 0.95 -1.51
CA CYS A 208 -14.58 0.54 -1.21
C CYS A 208 -15.58 1.52 -1.82
N PHE A 209 -16.58 1.01 -2.54
CA PHE A 209 -17.66 1.82 -3.12
C PHE A 209 -19.03 1.56 -2.49
N THR A 210 -19.15 0.49 -1.70
CA THR A 210 -20.37 0.17 -0.95
C THR A 210 -20.08 0.15 0.55
N GLU A 211 -21.13 0.34 1.34
CA GLU A 211 -21.05 0.24 2.81
C GLU A 211 -20.63 -1.18 3.24
N GLU A 212 -21.13 -2.21 2.55
CA GLU A 212 -20.76 -3.61 2.83
C GLU A 212 -19.26 -3.86 2.66
N GLU A 213 -18.65 -3.33 1.59
CA GLU A 213 -17.20 -3.43 1.36
C GLU A 213 -16.42 -2.69 2.45
N LEU A 214 -16.89 -1.50 2.84
CA LEU A 214 -16.25 -0.70 3.87
C LEU A 214 -16.30 -1.40 5.24
N VAL A 215 -17.47 -1.90 5.63
CA VAL A 215 -17.65 -2.63 6.89
C VAL A 215 -16.79 -3.90 6.89
N ALA A 216 -16.74 -4.65 5.79
CA ALA A 216 -15.86 -5.81 5.68
C ALA A 216 -14.39 -5.43 5.93
N MET A 217 -13.90 -4.37 5.29
CA MET A 217 -12.52 -3.89 5.48
C MET A 217 -12.26 -3.39 6.91
N GLU A 218 -13.21 -2.68 7.53
CA GLU A 218 -13.10 -2.23 8.92
C GLU A 218 -13.06 -3.40 9.91
N THR A 219 -13.86 -4.45 9.67
CA THR A 219 -13.84 -5.64 10.51
C THR A 219 -12.49 -6.37 10.42
N GLU A 220 -11.92 -6.51 9.23
CA GLU A 220 -10.58 -7.09 9.05
C GLU A 220 -9.51 -6.27 9.79
N CYS A 221 -9.55 -4.94 9.66
CA CYS A 221 -8.65 -4.03 10.37
C CYS A 221 -8.78 -4.17 11.90
N SER A 222 -10.01 -4.22 12.42
CA SER A 222 -10.30 -4.36 13.86
C SER A 222 -9.77 -5.69 14.42
N VAL A 223 -9.96 -6.79 13.68
CA VAL A 223 -9.42 -8.11 14.03
C VAL A 223 -7.89 -8.07 14.06
N TYR A 224 -7.25 -7.45 13.05
CA TYR A 224 -5.80 -7.28 13.02
C TYR A 224 -5.29 -6.48 14.24
N ILE A 225 -5.88 -5.32 14.52
CA ILE A 225 -5.50 -4.47 15.66
C ILE A 225 -5.63 -5.23 16.98
N SER A 226 -6.72 -5.97 17.15
CA SER A 226 -6.97 -6.77 18.37
C SER A 226 -5.90 -7.84 18.57
N LYS A 227 -5.53 -8.56 17.50
CA LYS A 227 -4.44 -9.56 17.53
C LYS A 227 -3.09 -8.92 17.87
N VAL A 228 -2.76 -7.79 17.23
CA VAL A 228 -1.51 -7.05 17.49
C VAL A 228 -1.42 -6.62 18.95
N LYS A 229 -2.50 -6.03 19.49
CA LYS A 229 -2.55 -5.58 20.89
C LYS A 229 -2.39 -6.75 21.86
N ALA A 230 -3.07 -7.86 21.63
CA ALA A 230 -2.94 -9.07 22.46
C ALA A 230 -1.49 -9.59 22.49
N LEU A 231 -0.83 -9.66 21.34
CA LEU A 231 0.59 -10.06 21.26
C LEU A 231 1.50 -9.05 21.99
N GLY A 232 1.24 -7.75 21.85
CA GLY A 232 1.97 -6.70 22.57
C GLY A 232 1.87 -6.87 24.09
N HIS A 233 0.66 -7.13 24.61
CA HIS A 233 0.45 -7.40 26.03
C HIS A 233 1.20 -8.66 26.50
N GLN A 234 1.12 -9.75 25.73
CA GLN A 234 1.83 -11.00 26.06
C GLN A 234 3.36 -10.79 26.11
N GLN A 235 3.93 -10.07 25.15
CA GLN A 235 5.37 -9.78 25.13
C GLN A 235 5.80 -8.87 26.27
N MET A 236 4.96 -7.89 26.63
CA MET A 236 5.21 -7.03 27.78
C MET A 236 5.27 -7.83 29.08
N GLN A 237 4.31 -8.72 29.31
CA GLN A 237 4.27 -9.61 30.48
C GLN A 237 5.52 -10.51 30.53
N LEU A 238 5.84 -11.19 29.44
CA LEU A 238 7.04 -12.04 29.35
C LEU A 238 8.33 -11.26 29.64
N ARG A 239 8.42 -10.00 29.20
CA ARG A 239 9.58 -9.14 29.46
C ARG A 239 9.69 -8.77 30.93
N GLU A 240 8.58 -8.46 31.60
CA GLU A 240 8.57 -8.16 33.03
C GLU A 240 8.92 -9.39 33.87
N GLU A 241 8.37 -10.56 33.54
CA GLU A 241 8.73 -11.83 34.20
C GLU A 241 10.23 -12.14 34.07
N ARG A 242 10.80 -11.97 32.87
CA ARG A 242 12.24 -12.16 32.64
C ARG A 242 13.10 -11.19 33.45
N LYS A 243 12.68 -9.92 33.56
CA LYS A 243 13.38 -8.93 34.39
C LYS A 243 13.31 -9.31 35.88
N ALA A 244 12.14 -9.73 36.36
CA ALA A 244 11.94 -10.15 37.75
C ALA A 244 12.79 -11.38 38.08
N ALA A 245 12.80 -12.39 37.20
CA ALA A 245 13.63 -13.59 37.34
C ALA A 245 15.13 -13.24 37.34
N ALA A 246 15.59 -12.36 36.44
CA ALA A 246 16.98 -11.91 36.42
C ALA A 246 17.36 -11.13 37.68
N ALA A 247 16.46 -10.30 38.22
CA ALA A 247 16.69 -9.59 39.46
C ALA A 247 16.76 -10.53 40.68
N ALA A 248 15.91 -11.56 40.73
CA ALA A 248 15.95 -12.60 41.76
C ALA A 248 17.26 -13.40 41.70
N ALA A 249 17.64 -13.89 40.52
CA ALA A 249 18.91 -14.60 40.31
C ALA A 249 20.13 -13.74 40.70
N ARG A 250 20.11 -12.44 40.39
CA ARG A 250 21.17 -11.50 40.80
C ARG A 250 21.25 -11.36 42.33
N ARG A 251 20.11 -11.29 43.03
CA ARG A 251 20.07 -11.22 44.50
C ARG A 251 20.63 -12.50 45.13
N GLU A 252 20.24 -13.67 44.63
CA GLU A 252 20.75 -14.96 45.10
C GLU A 252 22.26 -15.08 44.91
N LEU A 253 22.79 -14.64 43.75
CA LEU A 253 24.22 -14.64 43.49
C LEU A 253 24.97 -13.72 44.47
N ILE A 254 24.47 -12.51 44.71
CA ILE A 254 25.07 -11.58 45.68
C ILE A 254 25.05 -12.20 47.10
N GLN A 255 23.96 -12.87 47.48
CA GLN A 255 23.86 -13.53 48.78
C GLN A 255 24.86 -14.69 48.90
N LYS A 256 24.98 -15.53 47.86
CA LYS A 256 25.98 -16.61 47.83
C LYS A 256 27.40 -16.07 47.96
N VAL A 257 27.77 -15.05 47.18
CA VAL A 257 29.09 -14.41 47.24
C VAL A 257 29.38 -13.83 48.62
N ARG A 258 28.40 -13.18 49.26
CA ARG A 258 28.54 -12.67 50.63
C ARG A 258 28.79 -13.78 51.65
N VAL A 259 28.06 -14.89 51.56
CA VAL A 259 28.22 -16.02 52.49
C VAL A 259 29.58 -16.68 52.30
N THR A 260 30.02 -16.93 51.05
CA THR A 260 31.35 -17.49 50.80
C THR A 260 32.47 -16.56 51.25
N ALA A 261 32.36 -15.25 51.02
CA ALA A 261 33.34 -14.29 51.50
C ALA A 261 33.43 -14.26 53.03
N ALA A 262 32.29 -14.32 53.73
CA ALA A 262 32.27 -14.38 55.20
C ALA A 262 32.88 -15.69 55.75
N MET A 263 32.67 -16.82 55.06
CA MET A 263 33.30 -18.10 55.43
C MET A 263 34.82 -18.09 55.19
N GLU A 264 35.29 -17.46 54.12
CA GLU A 264 36.71 -17.31 53.83
C GLU A 264 37.41 -16.36 54.81
N THR A 265 36.78 -15.23 55.18
CA THR A 265 37.32 -14.34 56.22
C THR A 265 37.39 -15.04 57.57
N ALA A 266 36.35 -15.80 57.96
CA ALA A 266 36.38 -16.57 59.21
C ALA A 266 37.49 -17.64 59.21
N ARG A 267 37.73 -18.30 58.07
CA ARG A 267 38.85 -19.25 57.92
C ARG A 267 40.23 -18.61 58.06
N LEU A 268 40.37 -17.36 57.61
CA LEU A 268 41.63 -16.62 57.72
C LEU A 268 41.88 -16.07 59.13
N GLU A 269 40.82 -15.84 59.91
CA GLU A 269 40.90 -15.40 61.31
C GLU A 269 41.18 -16.55 62.30
N GLU A 270 40.91 -17.80 61.90
CA GLU A 270 41.21 -19.01 62.70
C GLU A 270 42.62 -19.60 62.45
N MET A 271 43.44 -18.98 61.59
CA MET A 271 44.86 -19.33 61.34
C MET A 271 45.81 -18.38 62.06
#